data_AF-A0A7J5AYP7-F1
#
_entry.id   AF-A0A7J5AYP7-F1
#
_cell.length_a   1.000
_cell.length_b   1.000
_cell.length_c   1.000
_cell.angle_alpha   90.00
_cell.angle_beta   90.00
_cell.angle_gamma   90.00
#
_symmetry.space_group_name_H-M   'P 1'
#
loop_
_entity.id
_entity.type
_entity.pdbx_description
1 polymer ?
#
loop_
_entity_poly.entity_id
_entity_poly.type
_entity_poly.pdbx_seq_one_letter_code
_entity_poly.pdbx_strand_id
1 'polypeptide(L)'
;MPRPSLLFGDQLPHLQAFAASSGVVDCRAERPASLTMSARAFVVAIDLRTSSTPQTARRQLKAVLKDAVVEARRYGQFAHFIVVYAADATDRRLDSAAAGLAMRVHASLERELGESVDVVLLDVTGCESPEGLSRRLAAHIQRPAGTASDSALRWRDVEERSIAAAAMSDYF
;
A
#
# COMPACT_ATOMS: atom_id res chain seq x y z
N MET A 1 20.47 10.51 6.35
CA MET A 1 19.35 10.97 5.48
C MET A 1 18.11 10.16 5.82
N PRO A 2 16.89 10.72 5.75
CA PRO A 2 15.67 9.96 5.95
C PRO A 2 15.59 8.82 4.92
N ARG A 3 15.18 7.63 5.35
CA ARG A 3 14.99 6.47 4.45
C ARG A 3 13.88 6.79 3.43
N PRO A 4 14.07 6.48 2.14
CA PRO A 4 13.09 6.80 1.11
C PRO A 4 11.85 5.91 1.20
N SER A 5 10.76 6.37 0.60
CA SER A 5 9.62 5.50 0.25
C SER A 5 9.80 5.01 -1.18
N LEU A 6 9.63 3.72 -1.40
CA LEU A 6 9.74 3.13 -2.74
C LEU A 6 8.33 2.91 -3.31
N LEU A 7 8.08 3.38 -4.53
CA LEU A 7 6.80 3.21 -5.21
C LEU A 7 6.94 2.24 -6.39
N PHE A 8 6.17 1.15 -6.38
CA PHE A 8 6.15 0.11 -7.40
C PHE A 8 4.75 -0.08 -7.99
N GLY A 9 4.65 -0.92 -9.03
CA GLY A 9 3.38 -1.35 -9.61
C GLY A 9 2.87 -0.43 -10.73
N ASP A 10 1.56 -0.31 -10.84
CA ASP A 10 0.88 0.33 -11.98
C ASP A 10 0.95 1.86 -11.97
N GLN A 11 0.77 2.47 -13.14
CA GLN A 11 0.59 3.91 -13.28
C GLN A 11 -0.82 4.33 -12.86
N LEU A 12 -1.04 4.47 -11.55
CA LEU A 12 -2.27 5.03 -10.98
C LEU A 12 -2.19 6.56 -10.91
N PRO A 13 -3.13 7.30 -11.54
CA PRO A 13 -3.18 8.77 -11.47
C PRO A 13 -3.27 9.32 -10.05
N HIS A 14 -4.00 8.62 -9.16
CA HIS A 14 -4.14 8.98 -7.75
C HIS A 14 -2.80 9.12 -7.02
N LEU A 15 -1.76 8.42 -7.48
CA LEU A 15 -0.43 8.44 -6.86
C LEU A 15 0.55 9.42 -7.50
N GLN A 16 0.13 10.20 -8.50
CA GLN A 16 1.04 11.13 -9.18
C GLN A 16 1.63 12.18 -8.22
N ALA A 17 0.79 12.76 -7.35
CA ALA A 17 1.26 13.71 -6.33
C ALA A 17 2.19 13.05 -5.29
N PHE A 18 1.96 11.77 -4.97
CA PHE A 18 2.85 11.02 -4.07
C PHE A 18 4.19 10.70 -4.75
N ALA A 19 4.18 10.26 -6.01
CA ALA A 19 5.38 9.99 -6.80
C ALA A 19 6.27 11.23 -6.95
N ALA A 20 5.68 12.42 -7.07
CA ALA A 20 6.39 13.69 -7.15
C ALA A 20 6.89 14.22 -5.79
N SER A 21 6.54 13.58 -4.68
CA SER A 21 6.89 14.06 -3.34
C SER A 21 8.37 13.80 -3.00
N SER A 22 8.97 14.73 -2.25
CA SER A 22 10.36 14.60 -1.80
C SER A 22 10.54 13.34 -0.94
N GLY A 23 11.56 12.53 -1.26
CA GLY A 23 11.85 11.29 -0.53
C GLY A 23 11.08 10.06 -1.03
N VAL A 24 10.29 10.21 -2.09
CA VAL A 24 9.73 9.08 -2.85
C VAL A 24 10.65 8.76 -4.03
N VAL A 25 10.96 7.49 -4.20
CA VAL A 25 11.64 6.96 -5.39
C VAL A 25 10.61 6.19 -6.19
N ASP A 26 10.24 6.72 -7.35
CA ASP A 26 9.29 6.08 -8.27
C ASP A 26 10.00 5.00 -9.10
N CYS A 27 9.80 3.75 -8.71
CA CYS A 27 10.40 2.58 -9.33
C CYS A 27 9.50 1.94 -10.41
N ARG A 28 8.39 2.60 -10.80
CA ARG A 28 7.43 2.05 -11.77
C ARG A 28 7.93 2.11 -13.21
N ALA A 29 8.75 3.11 -13.56
CA ALA A 29 9.32 3.26 -14.89
C ALA A 29 10.70 2.60 -15.01
N GLU A 30 11.58 2.86 -14.05
CA GLU A 30 12.92 2.28 -14.02
C GLU A 30 13.24 1.80 -12.61
N ARG A 31 13.79 0.60 -12.50
CA ARG A 31 14.32 0.11 -11.23
C ARG A 31 15.74 0.64 -11.05
N PRO A 32 16.03 1.41 -10.00
CA PRO A 32 17.40 1.80 -9.71
C PRO A 32 18.25 0.56 -9.45
N ALA A 33 19.26 0.32 -10.30
CA ALA A 33 20.20 -0.79 -10.16
C ALA A 33 21.01 -0.74 -8.84
N SER A 34 20.99 0.42 -8.17
CA SER A 34 21.73 0.73 -6.95
C SER A 34 20.86 0.84 -5.68
N LEU A 35 19.56 0.50 -5.74
CA LEU A 35 18.71 0.47 -4.54
C LEU A 35 19.00 -0.79 -3.70
N THR A 36 20.14 -0.79 -3.02
CA THR A 36 20.46 -1.70 -1.91
C THR A 36 20.17 -1.07 -0.55
N MET A 37 19.49 0.07 -0.53
CA MET A 37 19.25 0.87 0.68
C MET A 37 17.95 0.47 1.41
N SER A 38 18.00 0.51 2.74
CA SER A 38 16.83 0.37 3.61
C SER A 38 15.75 1.40 3.27
N ALA A 39 14.53 0.94 3.00
CA ALA A 39 13.38 1.82 2.76
C ALA A 39 12.67 2.19 4.07
N ARG A 40 11.94 3.31 4.09
CA ARG A 40 10.97 3.60 5.15
C ARG A 40 9.65 2.89 4.88
N ALA A 41 9.21 2.96 3.63
CA ALA A 41 7.95 2.38 3.18
C ALA A 41 8.10 1.72 1.80
N PHE A 42 7.37 0.64 1.61
CA PHE A 42 7.19 -0.04 0.34
C PHE A 42 5.75 0.18 -0.11
N VAL A 43 5.54 0.96 -1.17
CA VAL A 43 4.23 1.33 -1.69
C VAL A 43 4.00 0.63 -3.03
N VAL A 44 2.87 -0.05 -3.20
CA VAL A 44 2.53 -0.80 -4.41
C VAL A 44 1.22 -0.29 -4.99
N ALA A 45 1.28 0.24 -6.21
CA ALA A 45 0.13 0.67 -6.98
C ALA A 45 -0.46 -0.50 -7.78
N ILE A 46 -1.78 -0.67 -7.76
CA ILE A 46 -2.48 -1.71 -8.52
C ILE A 46 -3.73 -1.14 -9.20
N ASP A 47 -3.81 -1.21 -10.52
CA ASP A 47 -5.01 -0.85 -11.27
C ASP A 47 -5.85 -2.09 -11.58
N LEU A 48 -6.80 -2.38 -10.69
CA LEU A 48 -7.76 -3.48 -10.83
C LEU A 48 -8.92 -3.14 -11.76
N ARG A 49 -9.08 -1.88 -12.22
CA ARG A 49 -10.13 -1.51 -13.19
C ARG A 49 -9.91 -2.17 -14.56
N THR A 50 -8.69 -2.65 -14.81
CA THR A 50 -8.33 -3.43 -16.00
C THR A 50 -8.89 -4.86 -15.98
N SER A 51 -9.36 -5.33 -14.81
CA SER A 51 -9.97 -6.65 -14.66
C SER A 51 -11.45 -6.64 -15.09
N SER A 52 -11.83 -7.60 -15.92
CA SER A 52 -13.20 -7.71 -16.44
C SER A 52 -14.21 -8.27 -15.44
N THR A 53 -13.75 -8.90 -14.35
CA THR A 53 -14.62 -9.48 -13.33
C THR A 53 -14.06 -9.32 -11.91
N PRO A 54 -14.91 -9.36 -10.87
CA PRO A 54 -14.46 -9.39 -9.48
C PRO A 54 -13.51 -10.53 -9.14
N GLN A 55 -13.73 -11.70 -9.75
CA GLN A 55 -12.88 -12.86 -9.52
C GLN A 55 -11.48 -12.67 -10.11
N THR A 56 -11.36 -12.05 -11.28
CA THR A 56 -10.07 -11.74 -11.89
C THR A 56 -9.36 -10.63 -11.13
N ALA A 57 -10.08 -9.60 -10.66
CA ALA A 57 -9.52 -8.53 -9.82
C ALA A 57 -8.92 -9.10 -8.53
N ARG A 58 -9.65 -10.00 -7.85
CA ARG A 58 -9.14 -10.68 -6.64
C ARG A 58 -7.91 -11.53 -6.93
N ARG A 59 -7.87 -12.24 -8.06
CA ARG A 59 -6.71 -13.06 -8.46
C ARG A 59 -5.50 -12.19 -8.75
N GLN A 60 -5.69 -11.07 -9.47
CA GLN A 60 -4.65 -10.10 -9.77
C GLN A 60 -4.09 -9.48 -8.50
N LEU A 61 -4.95 -8.99 -7.59
CA LEU A 61 -4.52 -8.44 -6.30
C LEU A 61 -3.66 -9.45 -5.51
N LYS A 62 -4.10 -10.71 -5.43
CA LYS A 62 -3.34 -11.77 -4.75
C LYS A 62 -1.98 -12.04 -5.43
N ALA A 63 -1.94 -12.07 -6.75
CA ALA A 63 -0.71 -12.34 -7.51
C ALA A 63 0.32 -11.22 -7.30
N VAL A 64 -0.11 -9.96 -7.49
CA VAL A 64 0.76 -8.79 -7.31
C VAL A 64 1.28 -8.70 -5.88
N LEU A 65 0.45 -8.98 -4.88
CA LEU A 65 0.87 -9.01 -3.47
C LEU A 65 1.95 -10.05 -3.19
N LYS A 66 1.82 -11.25 -3.77
CA LYS A 66 2.82 -12.30 -3.61
C LYS A 66 4.17 -11.82 -4.15
N ASP A 67 4.17 -11.23 -5.35
CA ASP A 67 5.38 -10.77 -6.00
C ASP A 67 5.98 -9.54 -5.29
N ALA A 68 5.12 -8.63 -4.83
CA ALA A 68 5.52 -7.46 -4.06
C ALA A 68 6.16 -7.83 -2.71
N VAL A 69 5.67 -8.86 -2.02
CA VAL A 69 6.30 -9.36 -0.79
C VAL A 69 7.69 -9.91 -1.08
N VAL A 70 7.87 -10.68 -2.16
CA VAL A 70 9.18 -11.18 -2.58
C VAL A 70 10.13 -10.03 -2.91
N GLU A 71 9.63 -9.01 -3.61
CA GLU A 71 10.39 -7.82 -3.99
C GLU A 71 10.77 -6.98 -2.75
N ALA A 72 9.82 -6.73 -1.83
CA ALA A 72 10.04 -5.94 -0.62
C ALA A 72 11.16 -6.49 0.27
N ARG A 73 11.27 -7.83 0.38
CA ARG A 73 12.34 -8.50 1.13
C ARG A 73 13.75 -8.14 0.66
N ARG A 74 13.92 -7.72 -0.60
CA ARG A 74 15.22 -7.33 -1.16
C ARG A 74 15.75 -6.03 -0.58
N TYR A 75 14.87 -5.18 -0.03
CA TYR A 75 15.20 -3.86 0.50
C TYR A 75 15.43 -3.86 2.02
N GLY A 76 15.43 -5.04 2.65
CA GLY A 76 15.70 -5.21 4.08
C GLY A 76 14.60 -4.61 4.96
N GLN A 77 15.01 -3.81 5.95
CA GLN A 77 14.08 -3.24 6.94
C GLN A 77 13.25 -2.09 6.36
N PHE A 78 11.93 -2.18 6.50
CA PHE A 78 10.96 -1.11 6.26
C PHE A 78 9.86 -1.16 7.33
N ALA A 79 9.27 -0.01 7.64
CA ALA A 79 8.24 0.11 8.67
C ALA A 79 6.83 -0.07 8.12
N HIS A 80 6.63 0.20 6.83
CA HIS A 80 5.32 0.29 6.19
C HIS A 80 5.30 -0.46 4.87
N PHE A 81 4.34 -1.34 4.68
CA PHE A 81 4.01 -2.00 3.42
C PHE A 81 2.60 -1.58 3.02
N ILE A 82 2.49 -0.69 2.04
CA ILE A 82 1.22 -0.08 1.67
C ILE A 82 0.87 -0.49 0.24
N VAL A 83 -0.31 -1.02 0.05
CA VAL A 83 -0.86 -1.32 -1.27
C VAL A 83 -1.97 -0.33 -1.53
N VAL A 84 -1.88 0.39 -2.64
CA VAL A 84 -2.89 1.32 -3.08
C VAL A 84 -3.48 0.76 -4.36
N TYR A 85 -4.78 0.48 -4.35
CA TYR A 85 -5.45 -0.09 -5.51
C TYR A 85 -6.70 0.70 -5.89
N ALA A 86 -6.97 0.78 -7.18
CA ALA A 86 -8.24 1.27 -7.71
C ALA A 86 -8.98 0.12 -8.38
N ALA A 87 -10.27 -0.01 -8.11
CA ALA A 87 -11.14 -1.04 -8.67
C ALA A 87 -12.39 -0.40 -9.30
N ASP A 88 -13.27 -1.23 -9.86
CA ASP A 88 -14.61 -0.80 -10.24
C ASP A 88 -15.45 -0.59 -8.96
N ALA A 89 -16.16 0.54 -8.87
CA ALA A 89 -16.98 0.92 -7.71
C ALA A 89 -18.08 -0.09 -7.35
N THR A 90 -18.41 -1.01 -8.25
CA THR A 90 -19.39 -2.07 -8.01
C THR A 90 -18.84 -3.26 -7.23
N ASP A 91 -17.52 -3.38 -7.04
CA ASP A 91 -16.90 -4.57 -6.47
C ASP A 91 -16.72 -4.55 -4.95
N ARG A 92 -17.84 -4.63 -4.21
CA ARG A 92 -17.84 -4.76 -2.74
C ARG A 92 -17.18 -6.05 -2.23
N ARG A 93 -16.91 -7.03 -3.09
CA ARG A 93 -16.35 -8.33 -2.69
C ARG A 93 -14.85 -8.27 -2.44
N LEU A 94 -14.19 -7.20 -2.88
CA LEU A 94 -12.75 -7.02 -2.68
C LEU A 94 -12.37 -6.70 -1.24
N ASP A 95 -13.22 -6.04 -0.45
CA ASP A 95 -12.90 -5.67 0.94
C ASP A 95 -12.46 -6.87 1.78
N SER A 96 -13.30 -7.92 1.83
CA SER A 96 -13.00 -9.14 2.59
C SER A 96 -11.74 -9.86 2.08
N ALA A 97 -11.50 -9.80 0.77
CA ALA A 97 -10.32 -10.37 0.17
C ALA A 97 -9.07 -9.56 0.54
N ALA A 98 -9.17 -8.24 0.53
CA ALA A 98 -8.10 -7.31 0.93
C ALA A 98 -7.77 -7.49 2.40
N ALA A 99 -8.75 -7.48 3.31
CA ALA A 99 -8.52 -7.70 4.74
C ALA A 99 -7.79 -9.02 5.00
N GLY A 100 -8.30 -10.12 4.43
CA GLY A 100 -7.66 -11.42 4.55
C GLY A 100 -6.29 -11.52 3.88
N LEU A 101 -5.97 -10.65 2.91
CA LEU A 101 -4.64 -10.56 2.29
C LEU A 101 -3.68 -9.71 3.12
N ALA A 102 -4.13 -8.59 3.69
CA ALA A 102 -3.36 -7.73 4.58
C ALA A 102 -2.81 -8.55 5.76
N MET A 103 -3.68 -9.29 6.46
CA MET A 103 -3.31 -10.17 7.57
C MET A 103 -2.27 -11.24 7.16
N ARG A 104 -2.43 -11.84 5.97
CA ARG A 104 -1.50 -12.86 5.47
C ARG A 104 -0.14 -12.28 5.09
N VAL A 105 -0.12 -11.09 4.51
CA VAL A 105 1.11 -10.37 4.16
C VAL A 105 1.83 -9.94 5.43
N HIS A 106 1.11 -9.36 6.40
CA HIS A 106 1.64 -8.99 7.72
C HIS A 106 2.31 -10.17 8.41
N ALA A 107 1.58 -11.28 8.59
CA ALA A 107 2.12 -12.49 9.20
C ALA A 107 3.30 -13.08 8.41
N SER A 108 3.38 -12.87 7.09
CA SER A 108 4.55 -13.30 6.30
C SER A 108 5.75 -12.41 6.50
N LEU A 109 5.56 -11.09 6.59
CA LEU A 109 6.64 -10.12 6.74
C LEU A 109 7.20 -10.16 8.17
N GLU A 110 6.36 -10.23 9.20
CA GLU A 110 6.80 -10.36 10.59
C GLU A 110 7.65 -11.61 10.81
N ARG A 111 7.22 -12.76 10.28
CA ARG A 111 7.95 -14.04 10.41
C ARG A 111 9.34 -14.01 9.78
N GLU A 112 9.53 -13.21 8.74
CA GLU A 112 10.77 -13.22 7.96
C GLU A 112 11.70 -12.05 8.31
N LEU A 113 11.15 -10.88 8.63
CA LEU A 113 11.93 -9.70 8.97
C LEU A 113 12.19 -9.58 10.48
N GLY A 114 11.38 -10.26 11.32
CA GLY A 114 11.52 -10.21 12.78
C GLY A 114 11.18 -8.86 13.41
N GLU A 115 10.51 -7.98 12.68
CA GLU A 115 10.15 -6.61 13.10
C GLU A 115 8.68 -6.32 12.81
N SER A 116 8.09 -5.40 13.60
CA SER A 116 6.74 -4.91 13.38
C SER A 116 6.67 -4.06 12.11
N VAL A 117 5.82 -4.46 11.17
CA VAL A 117 5.57 -3.77 9.89
C VAL A 117 4.08 -3.44 9.83
N ASP A 118 3.71 -2.20 9.53
CA ASP A 118 2.30 -1.89 9.21
C ASP A 118 1.99 -2.34 7.78
N VAL A 119 0.95 -3.15 7.60
CA VAL A 119 0.46 -3.59 6.29
C VAL A 119 -0.91 -2.98 6.01
N VAL A 120 -0.95 -2.04 5.07
CA VAL A 120 -2.19 -1.34 4.71
C VAL A 120 -2.56 -1.59 3.26
N LEU A 121 -3.76 -2.12 3.02
CA LEU A 121 -4.37 -2.20 1.70
C LEU A 121 -5.42 -1.09 1.60
N LEU A 122 -5.20 -0.11 0.74
CA LEU A 122 -6.06 1.07 0.58
C LEU A 122 -6.73 1.06 -0.79
N ASP A 123 -8.06 0.88 -0.77
CA ASP A 123 -8.92 1.08 -1.93
C ASP A 123 -9.12 2.58 -2.17
N VAL A 124 -8.60 3.09 -3.28
CA VAL A 124 -8.74 4.49 -3.69
C VAL A 124 -9.83 4.70 -4.74
N THR A 125 -10.72 3.73 -4.91
CA THR A 125 -11.89 3.88 -5.78
C THR A 125 -12.77 5.04 -5.30
N GLY A 126 -13.04 5.99 -6.19
CA GLY A 126 -13.77 7.22 -5.87
C GLY A 126 -12.93 8.32 -5.22
N CYS A 127 -11.60 8.17 -5.13
CA CYS A 127 -10.72 9.25 -4.69
C CYS A 127 -10.57 10.30 -5.81
N GLU A 128 -11.04 11.51 -5.56
CA GLU A 128 -10.93 12.62 -6.52
C GLU A 128 -9.74 13.54 -6.24
N SER A 129 -9.04 13.37 -5.10
CA SER A 129 -7.92 14.21 -4.69
C SER A 129 -6.60 13.42 -4.55
N PRO A 130 -5.76 13.40 -5.61
CA PRO A 130 -4.40 12.85 -5.55
C PRO A 130 -3.54 13.49 -4.44
N GLU A 131 -3.69 14.80 -4.21
CA GLU A 131 -2.96 15.53 -3.16
C GLU A 131 -3.41 15.12 -1.76
N GLY A 132 -4.72 14.92 -1.58
CA GLY A 132 -5.28 14.38 -0.34
C GLY A 132 -4.70 13.01 -0.03
N LEU A 133 -4.69 12.11 -1.01
CA LEU A 133 -4.11 10.78 -0.88
C LEU A 133 -2.61 10.84 -0.55
N SER A 134 -1.84 11.65 -1.30
CA SER A 134 -0.42 11.86 -1.05
C SER A 134 -0.15 12.31 0.39
N ARG A 135 -0.94 13.28 0.90
CA ARG A 135 -0.84 13.77 2.28
C ARG A 135 -1.13 12.68 3.30
N ARG A 136 -2.14 11.83 3.07
CA ARG A 136 -2.48 10.72 3.98
C ARG A 136 -1.38 9.67 4.03
N LEU A 137 -0.82 9.30 2.87
CA LEU A 137 0.30 8.37 2.78
C LEU A 137 1.55 8.93 3.48
N ALA A 138 1.94 10.16 3.16
CA ALA A 138 3.11 10.80 3.76
C ALA A 138 3.00 10.90 5.29
N ALA A 139 1.83 11.31 5.80
CA ALA A 139 1.57 11.41 7.24
C ALA A 139 1.64 10.03 7.93
N HIS A 140 1.14 8.97 7.30
CA HIS A 140 1.21 7.62 7.86
C HIS A 140 2.65 7.07 7.87
N ILE A 141 3.38 7.22 6.77
CA ILE A 141 4.75 6.73 6.60
C ILE A 141 5.73 7.36 7.63
N GLN A 142 5.47 8.61 8.03
CA GLN A 142 6.26 9.29 9.05
C GLN A 142 6.06 8.72 10.46
N ARG A 143 4.94 8.04 10.73
CA ARG A 143 4.66 7.45 12.05
C ARG A 143 5.51 6.18 12.28
N PRO A 144 5.78 5.81 13.55
CA PRO A 144 6.27 4.49 13.88
C PRO A 144 5.33 3.39 13.39
N ALA A 145 5.87 2.20 13.07
CA ALA A 145 5.07 1.02 12.77
C ALA A 145 4.33 0.51 14.02
N GLY A 146 3.34 -0.36 13.81
CA GLY A 146 2.50 -0.96 14.85
C GLY A 146 1.20 -0.21 15.10
N THR A 147 0.82 0.73 14.24
CA THR A 147 -0.41 1.53 14.41
C THR A 147 -1.54 1.12 13.46
N ALA A 148 -1.23 0.36 12.42
CA ALA A 148 -2.18 -0.14 11.43
C ALA A 148 -1.84 -1.59 11.03
N SER A 149 -1.34 -2.38 12.01
CA SER A 149 -0.65 -3.68 11.89
C SER A 149 -1.02 -4.46 10.63
N ASP A 150 -2.29 -4.82 10.48
CA ASP A 150 -2.84 -5.30 9.22
C ASP A 150 -4.23 -4.69 8.99
N SER A 151 -4.39 -3.89 7.95
CA SER A 151 -5.65 -3.17 7.70
C SER A 151 -5.99 -3.09 6.22
N ALA A 152 -7.28 -3.22 5.92
CA ALA A 152 -7.83 -2.97 4.60
C ALA A 152 -8.86 -1.85 4.69
N LEU A 153 -8.55 -0.71 4.09
CA LEU A 153 -9.30 0.54 4.22
C LEU A 153 -9.78 1.00 2.85
N ARG A 154 -10.83 1.81 2.83
CA ARG A 154 -11.28 2.55 1.65
C ARG A 154 -10.92 4.02 1.78
N TRP A 155 -10.88 4.72 0.65
CA TRP A 155 -10.62 6.14 0.60
C TRP A 155 -11.53 6.93 1.55
N ARG A 156 -12.83 6.67 1.50
CA ARG A 156 -13.82 7.28 2.40
C ARG A 156 -13.49 7.13 3.88
N ASP A 157 -12.78 6.06 4.27
CA ASP A 157 -12.44 5.80 5.66
C ASP A 157 -11.28 6.69 6.12
N VAL A 158 -10.45 7.19 5.18
CA VAL A 158 -9.24 7.99 5.44
C VAL A 158 -9.30 9.39 4.80
N GLU A 159 -10.42 9.75 4.19
CA GLU A 159 -10.60 11.04 3.54
C GLU A 159 -10.51 12.17 4.57
N GLU A 160 -11.24 12.05 5.68
CA GLU A 160 -11.29 13.06 6.74
C GLU A 160 -10.34 12.76 7.91
N ARG A 161 -9.85 11.53 8.06
CA ARG A 161 -8.99 11.10 9.18
C ARG A 161 -7.71 10.39 8.74
N SER A 162 -6.76 10.21 9.65
CA SER A 162 -5.49 9.52 9.35
C SER A 162 -5.70 8.02 9.11
N ILE A 163 -4.80 7.39 8.32
CA ILE A 163 -4.78 5.93 8.09
C ILE A 163 -4.76 5.15 9.42
N ALA A 164 -3.88 5.54 10.35
CA ALA A 164 -3.80 4.90 11.66
C ALA A 164 -5.10 5.03 12.47
N ALA A 165 -5.77 6.19 12.42
CA ALA A 165 -7.04 6.38 13.12
C ALA A 165 -8.18 5.55 12.51
N ALA A 166 -8.20 5.40 11.19
CA ALA A 166 -9.16 4.54 10.50
C ALA A 166 -8.91 3.06 10.84
N ALA A 167 -7.66 2.61 10.77
CA ALA A 167 -7.25 1.24 11.14
C ALA A 167 -7.66 0.85 12.57
N MET A 168 -7.49 1.76 13.54
CA MET A 168 -7.93 1.50 14.92
C MET A 168 -9.45 1.40 15.08
N SER A 169 -10.23 2.00 14.17
CA SER A 169 -11.70 1.97 14.25
C SER A 169 -12.28 0.64 13.76
N ASP A 170 -11.59 -0.06 12.87
CA ASP A 170 -12.03 -1.37 12.34
C ASP A 170 -11.87 -2.51 13.36
N TYR A 171 -11.16 -2.27 14.47
CA TYR A 171 -10.99 -3.23 15.57
C TYR A 171 -12.11 -3.19 16.62
N PHE A 172 -13.10 -2.29 16.50
CA PHE A 172 -14.23 -2.12 17.42
C PHE A 172 -15.59 -2.28 16.72
#